data_AF-A0A2A5M9I7-F1
#
_entry.id   AF-A0A2A5M9I7-F1
#
_cell.length_a   1.000
_cell.length_b   1.000
_cell.length_c   1.000
_cell.angle_alpha   90.00
_cell.angle_beta   90.00
_cell.angle_gamma   90.00
#
_symmetry.space_group_name_H-M   'P 1'
#
loop_
_entity.id
_entity.type
_entity.pdbx_description
1 polymer ?
#
loop_
_entity_poly.entity_id
_entity_poly.type
_entity_poly.pdbx_seq_one_letter_code
_entity_poly.pdbx_strand_id
1 'polypeptide(L)'
;MKLGDFSFRLWNSREKHYITNNLCLVEFNHNPGEIKVGLLFGEYGNYDFIENYDDEIEIELWTGYCDKNGKNIYEGDIVKTKSPYDCFLAKVSIHKEGTFYLESKSRDYIGSLIYLVKDEGYDTE
;
A
#
# COMPACT_ATOMS: atom_id res chain seq x y z
N MET A 1 11.41 8.17 -0.62
CA MET A 1 11.26 7.23 -1.75
C MET A 1 11.47 8.01 -3.04
N LYS A 2 12.25 7.49 -4.00
CA LYS A 2 12.29 8.11 -5.35
C LYS A 2 11.08 7.65 -6.14
N LEU A 3 10.69 8.35 -7.21
CA LEU A 3 9.57 7.94 -8.05
C LEU A 3 9.73 6.51 -8.61
N GLY A 4 10.96 6.11 -8.96
CA GLY A 4 11.24 4.75 -9.44
C GLY A 4 11.09 3.67 -8.36
N ASP A 5 11.08 4.04 -7.09
CA ASP A 5 10.86 3.14 -5.95
C ASP A 5 9.43 3.29 -5.40
N PHE A 6 8.56 4.08 -6.05
CA PHE A 6 7.18 4.23 -5.64
C PHE A 6 6.33 3.12 -6.25
N SER A 7 5.56 2.44 -5.40
CA SER A 7 4.62 1.40 -5.83
C SER A 7 3.36 1.47 -4.99
N PHE A 8 2.25 1.06 -5.58
CA PHE A 8 0.94 1.00 -4.95
C PHE A 8 0.11 -0.09 -5.63
N ARG A 9 -0.95 -0.54 -4.96
CA ARG A 9 -1.97 -1.43 -5.52
C ARG A 9 -3.35 -0.91 -5.18
N LEU A 10 -4.36 -1.29 -5.96
CA LEU A 10 -5.75 -0.90 -5.69
C LEU A 10 -6.58 -2.12 -5.35
N TRP A 11 -7.30 -2.01 -4.25
CA TRP A 11 -8.29 -2.97 -3.84
C TRP A 11 -9.68 -2.47 -4.22
N ASN A 12 -10.40 -3.26 -5.02
CA ASN A 12 -11.81 -3.03 -5.26
C ASN A 12 -12.61 -3.73 -4.16
N SER A 13 -13.11 -2.95 -3.20
CA SER A 13 -13.80 -3.47 -2.03
C SER A 13 -15.21 -3.98 -2.34
N ARG A 14 -15.83 -3.57 -3.45
CA ARG A 14 -17.12 -4.10 -3.91
C ARG A 14 -16.97 -5.46 -4.59
N GLU A 15 -16.08 -5.53 -5.59
CA GLU A 15 -15.85 -6.73 -6.40
C GLU A 15 -14.80 -7.68 -5.80
N LYS A 16 -14.23 -7.32 -4.64
CA LYS A 16 -13.32 -8.14 -3.82
C LYS A 16 -12.09 -8.67 -4.58
N HIS A 17 -11.44 -7.82 -5.36
CA HIS A 17 -10.20 -8.19 -6.06
C HIS A 17 -9.24 -7.01 -6.20
N TYR A 18 -7.96 -7.33 -6.43
CA TYR A 18 -6.95 -6.33 -6.79
C TYR A 18 -7.04 -5.97 -8.27
N ILE A 19 -7.05 -4.68 -8.57
CA ILE A 19 -6.99 -4.19 -9.95
C ILE A 19 -5.53 -4.22 -10.40
N THR A 20 -5.24 -4.95 -11.48
CA THR A 20 -3.86 -5.24 -11.90
C THR A 20 -3.45 -4.61 -13.23
N ASN A 21 -4.39 -4.09 -14.02
CA ASN A 21 -4.13 -3.61 -15.38
C ASN A 21 -4.39 -2.10 -15.51
N ASN A 22 -3.52 -1.41 -16.25
CA ASN A 22 -3.67 -0.01 -16.69
C ASN A 22 -3.96 1.00 -15.59
N LEU A 23 -3.30 0.83 -14.45
CA LEU A 23 -3.53 1.62 -13.25
C LEU A 23 -2.76 2.93 -13.30
N CYS A 24 -3.41 4.06 -12.98
CA CYS A 24 -2.76 5.37 -13.03
C CYS A 24 -3.22 6.32 -11.92
N LEU A 25 -2.32 7.23 -11.54
CA LEU A 25 -2.61 8.41 -10.72
C LEU A 25 -2.55 9.64 -11.63
N VAL A 26 -3.60 10.45 -11.61
CA VAL A 26 -3.75 11.62 -12.47
C VAL A 26 -4.07 12.84 -11.62
N GLU A 27 -3.32 13.92 -11.83
CA GLU A 27 -3.68 15.26 -11.34
C GLU A 27 -4.36 16.02 -12.47
N PHE A 28 -5.53 16.60 -12.20
CA PHE A 28 -6.25 17.38 -13.20
C PHE A 28 -5.87 18.86 -13.14
N ASN A 29 -5.42 19.41 -14.27
CA ASN A 29 -5.01 20.83 -14.35
C ASN A 29 -6.10 21.83 -13.92
N HIS A 30 -7.39 21.47 -14.03
CA HIS A 30 -8.49 22.34 -13.64
C HIS A 30 -8.76 22.32 -12.12
N ASN A 31 -8.24 21.32 -11.39
CA ASN A 31 -8.25 21.22 -9.92
C ASN A 31 -6.84 20.86 -9.40
N PRO A 32 -5.88 21.82 -9.41
CA PRO A 32 -4.53 21.57 -8.94
C PRO A 32 -4.51 21.08 -7.49
N GLY A 33 -3.75 20.03 -7.20
CA GLY A 33 -3.67 19.37 -5.90
C GLY A 33 -4.65 18.22 -5.69
N GLU A 34 -5.63 18.02 -6.59
CA GLU A 34 -6.50 16.84 -6.55
C GLU A 34 -5.87 15.71 -7.37
N ILE A 35 -5.38 14.68 -6.67
CA ILE A 35 -4.89 13.44 -7.29
C ILE A 35 -6.02 12.43 -7.29
N LYS A 36 -6.40 11.95 -8.48
CA LYS A 36 -7.36 10.87 -8.64
C LYS A 36 -6.67 9.59 -9.06
N VAL A 37 -7.25 8.47 -8.66
CA VAL A 37 -6.82 7.15 -9.13
C VAL A 37 -7.87 6.59 -10.08
N GLY A 38 -7.40 5.95 -11.14
CA GLY A 38 -8.30 5.39 -12.13
C GLY A 38 -7.60 4.46 -13.08
N LEU A 39 -8.38 4.03 -14.06
CA LEU A 39 -7.92 3.14 -15.11
C LEU A 39 -7.74 3.92 -16.39
N LEU A 40 -6.58 3.77 -17.01
CA LEU A 40 -6.26 4.36 -18.30
C LEU A 40 -6.65 3.37 -19.40
N PHE A 41 -7.78 3.58 -20.06
CA PHE A 41 -8.18 2.77 -21.20
C PHE A 41 -7.88 3.51 -22.49
N GLY A 42 -7.16 2.89 -23.42
CA GLY A 42 -6.91 3.54 -24.70
C GLY A 42 -6.15 2.68 -25.70
N GLU A 43 -6.46 2.91 -26.96
CA GLU A 43 -5.63 2.48 -28.10
C GLU A 43 -5.29 3.71 -28.94
N TYR A 44 -4.07 3.75 -29.50
CA TYR A 44 -3.64 4.74 -30.50
C TYR A 44 -3.85 6.22 -30.12
N GLY A 45 -3.53 6.60 -28.87
CA GLY A 45 -3.43 8.00 -28.46
C GLY A 45 -4.73 8.65 -27.95
N ASN A 46 -5.84 7.90 -27.89
CA ASN A 46 -7.03 8.29 -27.14
C ASN A 46 -7.06 7.49 -25.83
N TYR A 47 -6.88 8.18 -24.71
CA TYR A 47 -6.93 7.59 -23.39
C TYR A 47 -8.14 8.13 -22.64
N ASP A 48 -9.07 7.24 -22.31
CA ASP A 48 -10.15 7.50 -21.37
C ASP A 48 -9.63 7.17 -19.97
N PHE A 49 -9.64 8.19 -19.11
CA PHE A 49 -9.49 8.00 -17.68
C PHE A 49 -10.87 7.70 -17.12
N ILE A 50 -11.08 6.44 -16.73
CA ILE A 50 -12.27 6.09 -15.96
C ILE A 50 -11.97 6.44 -14.51
N GLU A 51 -12.47 7.61 -14.12
CA GLU A 51 -12.47 8.06 -12.74
C GLU A 51 -13.28 7.05 -11.91
N ASN A 52 -12.64 6.44 -10.92
CA ASN A 52 -13.37 5.64 -9.94
C ASN A 52 -14.21 6.59 -9.08
N TYR A 53 -15.49 6.71 -9.44
CA TYR A 53 -16.49 7.53 -8.75
C TYR A 53 -16.92 6.95 -7.39
N ASP A 54 -16.54 5.71 -7.07
CA ASP A 54 -17.00 5.01 -5.89
C ASP A 54 -15.94 5.02 -4.78
N ASP A 55 -16.38 5.33 -3.56
CA ASP A 55 -15.67 5.17 -2.27
C ASP A 55 -15.22 3.71 -2.00
N GLU A 56 -15.39 2.83 -2.99
CA GLU A 56 -15.16 1.40 -2.94
C GLU A 56 -13.75 1.01 -3.43
N ILE A 57 -12.97 1.94 -3.98
CA ILE A 57 -11.57 1.72 -4.37
C ILE A 57 -10.62 2.24 -3.29
N GLU A 58 -9.82 1.33 -2.75
CA GLU A 58 -8.83 1.63 -1.72
C GLU A 58 -7.43 1.60 -2.33
N ILE A 59 -6.63 2.66 -2.06
CA ILE A 59 -5.20 2.72 -2.43
C ILE A 59 -4.39 2.13 -1.28
N GLU A 60 -3.55 1.15 -1.58
CA GLU A 60 -2.62 0.56 -0.62
C GLU A 60 -1.17 0.86 -1.04
N LEU A 61 -0.44 1.57 -0.18
CA LEU A 61 0.92 2.04 -0.48
C LEU A 61 1.97 0.97 -0.19
N TRP A 62 2.99 0.87 -1.03
CA TRP A 62 4.15 0.03 -0.74
C TRP A 62 4.96 0.61 0.42
N THR A 63 5.30 -0.24 1.39
CA THR A 63 6.10 0.16 2.56
C THR A 63 7.55 0.54 2.23
N GLY A 64 8.03 0.15 1.04
CA GLY A 64 9.45 0.19 0.68
C GLY A 64 10.24 -1.03 1.16
N TYR A 65 9.60 -1.99 1.84
CA TYR A 65 10.19 -3.25 2.28
C TYR A 65 9.56 -4.44 1.56
N CYS A 66 10.31 -5.54 1.50
CA CYS A 66 9.86 -6.82 0.97
C CYS A 66 9.91 -7.88 2.07
N ASP A 67 9.05 -8.89 1.95
CA ASP A 67 9.13 -10.09 2.77
C ASP A 67 10.40 -10.91 2.44
N LYS A 68 10.64 -11.97 3.21
CA LYS A 68 11.76 -12.90 2.97
C LYS A 68 11.80 -13.54 1.57
N ASN A 69 10.68 -13.55 0.85
CA ASN A 69 10.58 -14.12 -0.50
C ASN A 69 10.78 -13.04 -1.59
N GLY A 70 11.08 -11.80 -1.19
CA GLY A 70 11.23 -10.66 -2.10
C GLY A 70 9.91 -10.06 -2.58
N LYS A 71 8.77 -10.42 -1.97
CA LYS A 71 7.46 -9.85 -2.30
C LYS A 71 7.28 -8.54 -1.53
N ASN A 72 6.89 -7.48 -2.24
CA ASN A 72 6.58 -6.18 -1.65
C ASN A 72 5.50 -6.30 -0.57
N ILE A 73 5.72 -5.61 0.55
CA ILE A 73 4.77 -5.49 1.67
C ILE A 73 4.03 -4.16 1.53
N TYR A 74 2.71 -4.19 1.45
CA TYR A 74 1.87 -3.01 1.28
C TYR A 74 1.11 -2.69 2.57
N GLU A 75 0.58 -1.47 2.66
CA GLU A 75 -0.47 -1.12 3.62
C GLU A 75 -1.61 -2.16 3.56
N GLY A 76 -2.12 -2.55 4.72
CA GLY A 76 -3.19 -3.53 4.84
C GLY A 76 -2.73 -4.99 4.86
N ASP A 77 -1.49 -5.30 4.45
CA ASP A 77 -0.98 -6.67 4.49
C ASP A 77 -0.96 -7.22 5.92
N ILE A 78 -1.32 -8.51 6.05
CA ILE A 78 -1.10 -9.28 7.26
C ILE A 78 0.19 -10.06 7.08
N VAL A 79 1.17 -9.76 7.92
CA VAL A 79 2.51 -10.34 7.88
C VAL A 79 2.74 -11.23 9.09
N LYS A 80 3.45 -12.34 8.89
CA LYS A 80 3.94 -13.13 10.01
C LYS A 80 5.27 -12.55 10.45
N THR A 81 5.25 -11.91 11.61
CA THR A 81 6.40 -11.19 12.16
C THR A 81 7.14 -12.08 13.14
N LYS A 82 8.46 -12.11 13.04
CA LYS A 82 9.35 -12.74 14.00
C LYS A 82 10.14 -11.65 14.72
N SER A 83 9.93 -11.55 16.03
CA SER A 83 10.79 -10.77 16.92
C SER A 83 11.93 -11.64 17.47
N PRO A 84 12.89 -11.06 18.20
CA PRO A 84 13.91 -11.85 18.93
C PRO A 84 13.33 -12.85 19.94
N TYR A 85 12.06 -12.68 20.35
CA TYR A 85 11.46 -13.43 21.45
C TYR A 85 10.27 -14.31 21.02
N ASP A 86 9.56 -13.96 19.94
CA ASP A 86 8.30 -14.61 19.56
C ASP A 86 7.97 -14.49 18.06
N CYS A 87 6.98 -15.25 17.59
CA CYS A 87 6.42 -15.16 16.24
C CYS A 87 4.91 -14.92 16.31
N PHE A 88 4.42 -13.87 15.65
CA PHE A 88 3.02 -13.47 15.69
C PHE A 88 2.54 -12.90 14.35
N LEU A 89 1.23 -12.78 14.18
CA LEU A 89 0.64 -12.09 13.03
C LEU A 89 0.41 -10.62 13.38
N ALA A 90 0.79 -9.73 12.47
CA ALA A 90 0.53 -8.31 12.56
C ALA A 90 -0.04 -7.78 11.26
N LYS A 91 -0.85 -6.73 11.35
CA LYS A 91 -1.29 -5.97 10.18
C LYS A 91 -0.35 -4.77 9.99
N VAL A 92 -0.01 -4.49 8.74
CA VAL A 92 0.69 -3.27 8.35
C VAL A 92 -0.31 -2.13 8.21
N SER A 93 -0.06 -1.04 8.92
CA SER A 93 -0.88 0.17 8.89
C SER A 93 0.00 1.40 8.67
N ILE A 94 -0.62 2.54 8.34
CA ILE A 94 0.07 3.80 8.10
C ILE A 94 -0.34 4.86 9.12
N HIS A 95 0.64 5.56 9.67
CA HIS A 95 0.41 6.72 10.51
C HIS A 95 -0.03 7.92 9.67
N LYS A 96 -0.66 8.93 10.30
CA LYS A 96 -1.10 10.14 9.60
C LYS A 96 0.07 10.92 8.97
N GLU A 97 1.25 10.81 9.55
CA GLU A 97 2.51 11.38 9.06
C GLU A 97 3.16 10.59 7.91
N GLY A 98 2.56 9.48 7.47
CA GLY A 98 3.00 8.71 6.30
C GLY A 98 4.08 7.66 6.56
N THR A 99 4.31 7.29 7.83
CA THR A 99 5.21 6.18 8.21
C THR A 99 4.41 4.91 8.49
N PHE A 100 5.01 3.74 8.27
CA PHE A 100 4.34 2.45 8.47
C PHE A 100 4.60 1.89 9.86
N TYR A 101 3.63 1.14 10.39
CA TYR A 101 3.70 0.46 11.67
C TYR A 101 3.00 -0.90 11.64
N LEU A 102 3.31 -1.72 12.63
CA LEU A 102 2.63 -2.99 12.88
C LEU A 102 1.56 -2.81 13.96
N GLU A 103 0.38 -3.37 13.73
CA GLU A 103 -0.69 -3.47 14.74
C GLU A 103 -1.13 -4.91 14.97
N SER A 104 -1.54 -5.19 16.21
CA SER A 104 -2.07 -6.49 16.61
C SER A 104 -3.46 -6.73 16.03
N LYS A 105 -3.97 -7.96 16.16
CA LYS A 105 -5.38 -8.28 15.82
C LYS A 105 -6.38 -7.40 16.57
N SER A 106 -6.04 -6.98 17.79
CA SER A 106 -6.85 -6.08 18.62
C SER A 106 -6.69 -4.61 18.25
N ARG A 107 -5.90 -4.31 17.20
CA ARG A 107 -5.51 -2.95 16.74
C ARG A 107 -4.60 -2.22 17.74
N ASP A 108 -3.91 -2.96 18.60
CA ASP A 108 -2.89 -2.36 19.46
C ASP A 108 -1.65 -2.05 18.65
N TYR A 109 -1.09 -0.86 18.85
CA TYR A 109 0.18 -0.47 18.26
C TYR A 109 1.32 -1.36 18.79
N ILE A 110 2.06 -1.99 17.87
CA ILE A 110 3.22 -2.83 18.20
C ILE A 110 4.51 -2.00 18.07
N GLY A 111 4.64 -1.22 17.00
CA GLY A 111 5.83 -0.42 16.74
C GLY A 111 5.93 0.06 15.30
N SER A 112 6.67 1.14 15.09
CA SER A 112 6.98 1.65 13.75
C SER A 112 7.83 0.63 12.99
N LEU A 113 7.40 0.29 11.77
CA LEU A 113 8.00 -0.77 10.96
C LEU A 113 9.50 -0.55 10.73
N ILE A 114 9.90 0.70 10.45
CA ILE A 114 11.31 1.05 10.23
C ILE A 114 12.19 0.78 11.45
N TYR A 115 11.69 1.07 12.65
CA TYR A 115 12.40 0.85 13.91
C TYR A 115 12.49 -0.65 14.22
N LEU A 116 11.36 -1.35 14.08
CA LEU A 116 11.29 -2.79 14.32
C LEU A 116 12.28 -3.57 13.44
N VAL A 117 12.34 -3.25 12.14
CA VAL A 117 13.21 -3.96 11.18
C VAL A 117 14.68 -3.58 11.34
N LYS A 118 15.00 -2.29 11.54
CA LYS A 118 16.40 -1.83 11.54
C LYS A 118 17.10 -1.97 12.89
N ASP A 119 16.37 -1.72 13.97
CA ASP A 119 16.96 -1.54 15.30
C ASP A 119 16.63 -2.71 16.24
N GLU A 120 15.48 -3.34 16.08
CA GLU A 120 15.02 -4.45 16.95
C GLU A 120 15.17 -5.85 16.31
N GLY A 121 15.67 -5.91 15.07
CA GLY A 121 15.94 -7.17 14.37
C GLY A 121 14.69 -7.99 14.03
N TYR A 122 13.55 -7.32 13.81
CA TYR A 122 12.35 -7.99 13.36
C TYR A 122 12.49 -8.41 11.90
N ASP A 123 11.93 -9.58 11.58
CA ASP A 123 11.80 -10.08 10.22
C ASP A 123 10.33 -10.37 9.91
N THR A 124 9.92 -10.13 8.66
CA THR A 124 8.55 -10.29 8.21
C THR A 124 8.48 -11.33 7.10
N GLU A 125 7.75 -12.41 7.37
CA GLU A 125 7.46 -13.52 6.47
C GLU A 125 6.11 -13.41 5.77
#